data_AF-A0A3N8BC52-F1
#
_entry.id   AF-A0A3N8BC52-F1
#
_cell.length_a   1.000
_cell.length_b   1.000
_cell.length_c   1.000
_cell.angle_alpha   90.00
_cell.angle_beta   90.00
_cell.angle_gamma   90.00
#
_symmetry.space_group_name_H-M   'P 1'
#
loop_
_entity.id
_entity.type
_entity.pdbx_description
1 polymer ?
#
loop_
_entity_poly.entity_id
_entity_poly.type
_entity_poly.pdbx_seq_one_letter_code
_entity_poly.pdbx_strand_id
1 'polypeptide(L)' 'MRAPLTDVELREAWEGLRIVGDFDNAPPATRIVFKNAARTWLNRKAAPEPPSIDGKRRAANDFD' A
#
# COMPACT_ATOMS: atom_id res chain seq x y z
N MET A 1 -19.93 -4.44 -1.98
CA MET A 1 -18.77 -5.17 -2.53
C MET A 1 -17.74 -4.15 -3.01
N ARG A 2 -16.46 -4.31 -2.64
CA ARG A 2 -15.39 -3.40 -3.08
C ARG A 2 -15.00 -3.75 -4.52
N ALA A 3 -14.81 -2.75 -5.38
CA ALA A 3 -14.44 -2.98 -6.78
C ALA A 3 -13.19 -3.87 -6.87
N PRO A 4 -13.11 -4.84 -7.81
CA PRO A 4 -11.90 -5.62 -8.04
C PRO A 4 -10.75 -4.70 -8.48
N LEU A 5 -9.52 -5.02 -8.08
CA LEU A 5 -8.33 -4.33 -8.61
C LEU A 5 -8.08 -4.80 -10.05
N THR A 6 -7.76 -3.84 -10.90
CA THR A 6 -7.28 -4.07 -12.26
C THR A 6 -5.83 -4.55 -12.26
N ASP A 7 -5.40 -5.20 -13.33
CA ASP A 7 -3.99 -5.60 -13.48
C ASP A 7 -3.05 -4.39 -13.52
N VAL A 8 -3.51 -3.23 -13.99
CA VAL A 8 -2.73 -1.99 -13.98
C VAL A 8 -2.47 -1.52 -12.56
N GLU A 9 -3.51 -1.46 -11.73
CA GLU A 9 -3.38 -1.09 -10.30
C GLU A 9 -2.48 -2.08 -9.53
N LEU A 10 -2.51 -3.36 -9.90
CA LEU A 10 -1.65 -4.37 -9.29
C LEU A 10 -0.18 -4.16 -9.69
N ARG A 11 0.12 -3.89 -10.96
CA ARG A 11 1.50 -3.57 -11.40
C ARG A 11 2.01 -2.29 -10.74
N GLU A 12 1.18 -1.25 -10.70
CA GLU A 12 1.51 0.01 -10.03
C GLU A 12 1.85 -0.20 -8.56
N ALA A 13 1.05 -1.01 -7.85
CA ALA A 13 1.32 -1.33 -6.45
C ALA A 13 2.58 -2.19 -6.27
N TRP A 14 2.89 -3.09 -7.21
CA TRP A 14 4.09 -3.94 -7.17
C TRP A 14 5.36 -3.09 -7.24
N GLU A 15 5.41 -2.18 -8.22
CA GLU A 15 6.48 -1.19 -8.39
C GLU A 15 6.54 -0.23 -7.20
N GLY A 16 5.40 0.29 -6.75
CA GLY A 16 5.30 1.22 -5.64
C GLY A 16 5.75 0.62 -4.29
N LEU A 17 5.58 -0.68 -4.11
CA LEU A 17 6.09 -1.45 -2.97
C LEU A 17 7.53 -1.93 -3.17
N ARG A 18 8.14 -1.67 -4.34
CA ARG A 18 9.50 -2.08 -4.71
C ARG A 18 9.71 -3.59 -4.56
N ILE A 19 8.72 -4.38 -4.93
CA ILE A 19 8.84 -5.84 -4.93
C ILE A 19 9.77 -6.26 -6.06
N VAL A 20 10.73 -7.13 -5.75
CA VAL A 20 11.69 -7.64 -6.73
C VAL A 20 11.06 -8.73 -7.58
N GLY A 21 11.33 -8.70 -8.89
CA GLY A 21 10.84 -9.68 -9.85
C GLY A 21 9.68 -9.15 -10.70
N ASP A 22 9.35 -9.90 -11.73
CA ASP A 22 8.31 -9.54 -12.69
C ASP A 22 6.93 -10.01 -12.20
N PHE A 23 6.01 -9.05 -12.03
CA PHE A 23 4.64 -9.31 -11.64
C PHE A 23 3.90 -10.21 -12.64
N ASP A 24 4.13 -10.03 -13.94
CA ASP A 24 3.40 -10.77 -14.98
C ASP A 24 3.78 -12.25 -15.01
N ASN A 25 5.01 -12.56 -14.60
CA ASN A 25 5.53 -13.92 -14.45
C ASN A 25 5.35 -14.49 -13.03
N ALA A 26 4.76 -13.74 -12.10
CA ALA A 26 4.54 -14.21 -10.74
C ALA A 26 3.51 -15.36 -10.71
N PRO A 27 3.73 -16.41 -9.89
CA PRO A 27 2.78 -17.50 -9.74
C PRO A 27 1.38 -17.00 -9.34
N PRO A 28 0.29 -17.66 -9.80
CA PRO A 28 -1.08 -17.25 -9.47
C PRO A 28 -1.34 -17.09 -7.97
N ALA A 29 -0.77 -17.97 -7.15
CA ALA A 29 -0.86 -17.90 -5.69
C ALA A 29 -0.26 -16.60 -5.13
N THR A 30 0.91 -16.19 -5.63
CA THR A 30 1.57 -14.93 -5.26
C THR A 30 0.69 -13.74 -5.63
N ARG A 31 0.13 -13.73 -6.85
CA ARG A 31 -0.78 -12.65 -7.31
C ARG A 31 -2.03 -12.55 -6.45
N ILE A 32 -2.59 -13.68 -5.99
CA ILE A 32 -3.75 -13.70 -5.08
C ILE A 32 -3.42 -13.09 -3.72
N VAL A 33 -2.33 -13.54 -3.09
CA VAL A 33 -1.90 -13.02 -1.78
C VAL A 33 -1.57 -11.53 -1.86
N PHE A 34 -0.94 -11.11 -2.95
CA PHE A 34 -0.55 -9.73 -3.19
C PHE A 34 -1.72 -8.75 -3.28
N LYS A 35 -2.92 -9.19 -3.71
CA LYS A 35 -4.10 -8.30 -3.85
C LYS A 35 -4.41 -7.49 -2.58
N ASN A 36 -4.23 -8.08 -1.41
CA ASN A 36 -4.48 -7.39 -0.14
C ASN A 36 -3.43 -6.33 0.18
N ALA A 37 -2.15 -6.62 -0.11
CA ALA A 37 -1.06 -5.67 0.05
C ALA A 37 -1.23 -4.49 -0.92
N ALA A 38 -1.51 -4.78 -2.19
CA ALA A 38 -1.76 -3.78 -3.22
C ALA A 38 -2.90 -2.83 -2.83
N ARG A 39 -4.02 -3.40 -2.35
CA ARG A 39 -5.16 -2.62 -1.87
C ARG A 39 -4.81 -1.70 -0.72
N THR A 40 -4.07 -2.20 0.26
CA THR A 40 -3.64 -1.40 1.41
C THR A 40 -2.74 -0.25 0.98
N TRP A 41 -1.81 -0.52 0.06
CA TRP A 41 -0.91 0.49 -0.47
C TRP A 41 -1.64 1.57 -1.27
N LEU A 42 -2.55 1.20 -2.19
CA LEU A 42 -3.34 2.14 -2.98
C LEU A 42 -4.21 3.05 -2.09
N ASN A 43 -4.84 2.48 -1.06
CA ASN A 43 -5.62 3.27 -0.09
C ASN A 43 -4.74 4.28 0.65
N ARG A 44 -3.51 3.92 1.02
CA ARG A 44 -2.57 4.85 1.67
C ARG A 44 -2.07 5.92 0.70
N LYS A 45 -1.79 5.55 -0.55
CA LYS A 45 -1.37 6.49 -1.59
C LYS A 45 -2.45 7.53 -1.88
N ALA A 46 -3.72 7.14 -1.84
CA ALA A 46 -4.85 8.04 -2.06
C ALA A 46 -5.28 8.80 -0.79
N ALA A 47 -4.82 8.40 0.40
CA ALA A 47 -5.14 9.09 1.63
C ALA A 47 -4.36 10.41 1.72
N PRO A 48 -4.95 11.46 2.33
CA PRO A 48 -4.20 12.65 2.70
C PRO A 48 -2.97 12.26 3.51
N GLU A 49 -1.85 12.94 3.25
CA GLU A 49 -0.64 12.75 4.04
C GLU A 49 -0.98 13.00 5.52
N PRO A 50 -0.67 12.05 6.43
CA PRO A 50 -0.93 12.26 7.84
C PRO A 50 -0.22 13.55 8.29
N PRO A 51 -0.84 14.37 9.17
CA PRO A 51 -0.16 15.54 9.70
C PRO A 51 1.19 15.13 10.31
N SER A 52 2.20 15.96 10.11
CA SER A 52 3.54 15.70 10.64
C SER A 52 3.45 15.48 12.14
N ILE A 53 3.81 14.29 12.61
CA ILE A 53 3.83 13.98 14.04
C ILE A 53 5.12 14.60 14.60
N ASP A 54 4.99 15.57 15.50
CA ASP A 54 6.12 15.96 16.35
C ASP A 54 6.42 14.79 17.31
N GLY A 55 7.50 14.08 17.02
CA GLY A 55 7.93 12.92 17.81
C GLY A 55 8.19 13.26 19.28
N LYS A 56 8.59 14.50 19.61
CA LYS A 56 8.81 14.93 20.99
C LYS A 56 7.49 15.13 21.72
N ARG A 57 6.49 15.76 21.07
CA ARG A 57 5.14 15.94 21.65
C ARG A 57 4.46 14.60 21.88
N ARG A 58 4.54 13.68 20.91
CA ARG A 58 3.98 12.32 21.06
C ARG A 58 4.63 11.53 22.20
N ALA A 59 5.95 11.65 22.37
CA ALA A 59 6.65 11.00 23.50
C ALA A 59 6.24 11.59 24.86
N ALA A 60 5.82 12.86 24.88
CA ALA A 60 5.30 13.53 26.06
C ALA A 60 3.79 13.31 26.29
N ASN A 61 3.11 12.50 25.46
CA ASN A 61 1.64 12.40 25.43
C ASN A 61 0.94 13.77 25.28
N ASP A 62 1.59 14.70 24.61
CA ASP A 62 1.04 16.02 24.30
C ASP A 62 0.29 15.95 22.96
N PHE A 63 -1.03 16.02 23.03
CA PHE A 63 -1.97 15.86 21.90
C PHE A 63 -2.79 17.13 21.60
N ASP A 64 -2.51 18.24 22.30
CA ASP A 64 -3.23 19.52 22.16
C ASP A 64 -2.83 20.35 20.93
#